data_AF-A0A2E9SZS7-F1
#
_entry.id   AF-A0A2E9SZS7-F1
#
_cell.length_a   1.000
_cell.length_b   1.000
_cell.length_c   1.000
_cell.angle_alpha   90.00
_cell.angle_beta   90.00
_cell.angle_gamma   90.00
#
_symmetry.space_group_name_H-M   'P 1'
#
loop_
_entity.id
_entity.type
_entity.pdbx_description
1 polymer ?
#
loop_
_entity_poly.entity_id
_entity_poly.type
_entity_poly.pdbx_seq_one_letter_code
_entity_poly.pdbx_strand_id
1 'polypeptide(L)'
;MDSIIEQLNANLKIVYRQALDADKKLDDLQQQGHGKFTALFAKDAGFDFEAKRFKPYVLDVAADVESLSNDGMDEEKLKKTVIKLQQLLQLLATFK
;
A
#
# COMPACT_ATOMS: atom_id res chain seq x y z
N MET A 1 14.45 17.57 3.66
CA MET A 1 13.00 17.41 3.90
C MET A 1 12.32 16.95 2.63
N ASP A 2 12.56 17.64 1.49
CA ASP A 2 12.22 17.17 0.13
C ASP A 2 12.68 15.72 -0.11
N SER A 3 13.88 15.36 0.36
CA SER A 3 14.41 14.00 0.21
C SER A 3 13.52 12.88 0.81
N ILE A 4 12.76 13.14 1.88
CA ILE A 4 11.89 12.10 2.48
C ILE A 4 10.65 11.90 1.61
N ILE A 5 9.99 12.99 1.20
CA ILE A 5 8.83 12.93 0.31
C ILE A 5 9.22 12.34 -1.05
N GLU A 6 10.37 12.69 -1.59
CA GLU A 6 10.92 12.10 -2.81
C GLU A 6 11.14 10.59 -2.67
N GLN A 7 11.69 10.13 -1.54
CA GLN A 7 11.84 8.70 -1.26
C GLN A 7 10.50 7.98 -1.14
N LEU A 8 9.52 8.59 -0.47
CA LEU A 8 8.15 8.03 -0.38
C LEU A 8 7.52 7.90 -1.77
N ASN A 9 7.64 8.93 -2.61
CA ASN A 9 7.16 8.91 -3.98
C ASN A 9 7.89 7.89 -4.87
N ALA A 10 9.21 7.75 -4.71
CA ALA A 10 9.98 6.72 -5.42
C ALA A 10 9.52 5.30 -5.04
N ASN A 11 9.31 5.06 -3.75
CA ASN A 11 8.78 3.78 -3.26
C ASN A 11 7.36 3.53 -3.75
N LEU A 12 6.47 4.54 -3.73
CA LEU A 12 5.11 4.42 -4.24
C LEU A 12 5.06 4.03 -5.72
N LYS A 13 5.95 4.55 -6.56
CA LYS A 13 6.04 4.15 -7.98
C LYS A 13 6.36 2.65 -8.13
N ILE A 14 7.26 2.13 -7.29
CA ILE A 14 7.65 0.72 -7.29
C ILE A 14 6.48 -0.14 -6.79
N VAL A 15 5.92 0.24 -5.64
CA VAL A 15 4.80 -0.44 -4.96
C VAL A 15 3.57 -0.48 -5.85
N TYR A 16 3.27 0.60 -6.58
CA TYR A 16 2.14 0.65 -7.50
C TYR A 16 2.26 -0.39 -8.62
N ARG A 17 3.44 -0.50 -9.24
CA ARG A 17 3.66 -1.52 -10.29
C ARG A 17 3.52 -2.93 -9.71
N GLN A 18 4.17 -3.20 -8.58
CA GLN A 18 4.10 -4.50 -7.91
C GLN A 18 2.68 -4.86 -7.47
N ALA A 19 1.89 -3.88 -7.03
CA ALA A 19 0.50 -4.06 -6.67
C ALA A 19 -0.36 -4.49 -7.85
N LEU A 20 -0.16 -3.90 -9.04
CA LEU A 20 -0.88 -4.33 -10.24
C LEU A 20 -0.54 -5.77 -10.63
N ASP A 21 0.74 -6.14 -10.56
CA ASP A 21 1.17 -7.51 -10.85
C ASP A 21 0.60 -8.51 -9.82
N ALA A 22 0.61 -8.15 -8.54
CA ALA A 22 0.06 -8.98 -7.47
C ALA A 22 -1.47 -9.10 -7.56
N ASP A 23 -2.18 -8.02 -7.91
CA ASP A 23 -3.62 -8.03 -8.12
C ASP A 23 -4.02 -8.95 -9.26
N LYS A 24 -3.26 -8.94 -10.36
CA LYS A 24 -3.46 -9.88 -11.45
C LYS A 24 -3.25 -11.34 -11.00
N LYS A 25 -2.20 -11.64 -10.23
CA LYS A 25 -1.99 -12.98 -9.65
C LYS A 25 -3.16 -13.41 -8.76
N LEU A 26 -3.70 -12.50 -7.96
CA LEU A 26 -4.87 -12.76 -7.11
C LEU A 26 -6.13 -13.04 -7.94
N ASP A 27 -6.33 -12.30 -9.03
CA ASP A 27 -7.43 -12.55 -9.97
C ASP A 27 -7.31 -13.95 -10.60
N ASP A 28 -6.12 -14.33 -11.07
CA ASP A 28 -5.85 -15.65 -11.67
C ASP A 28 -6.10 -16.79 -10.65
N LEU A 29 -5.63 -16.64 -9.40
CA LEU A 29 -5.87 -17.62 -8.33
C LEU A 29 -7.35 -17.75 -7.97
N GLN A 30 -8.09 -16.63 -7.99
CA GLN A 30 -9.53 -16.64 -7.76
C GLN A 30 -10.27 -17.35 -8.89
N GLN A 31 -9.89 -17.11 -10.16
CA GLN A 31 -10.47 -17.80 -11.32
C GLN A 31 -10.21 -19.30 -11.30
N GLN A 32 -9.07 -19.74 -10.79
CA GLN A 32 -8.73 -21.16 -10.60
C GLN A 32 -9.43 -21.81 -9.40
N GLY A 33 -10.27 -21.07 -8.66
CA GLY A 33 -10.99 -21.57 -7.50
C GLY A 33 -10.14 -21.69 -6.22
N HIS A 34 -8.89 -21.21 -6.25
CA HIS A 34 -7.97 -21.24 -5.11
C HIS A 34 -8.04 -19.99 -4.22
N GLY A 35 -8.82 -18.97 -4.60
CA GLY A 35 -8.89 -17.68 -3.88
C GLY A 35 -10.20 -17.45 -3.12
N LYS A 36 -10.17 -17.54 -1.78
CA LYS A 36 -11.20 -16.96 -0.88
C LYS A 36 -10.66 -15.72 -0.15
N PHE A 37 -10.08 -14.78 -0.90
CA PHE A 37 -9.53 -13.56 -0.32
C PHE A 37 -10.65 -12.71 0.31
N THR A 38 -10.45 -12.27 1.55
CA THR A 38 -11.38 -11.44 2.32
C THR A 38 -10.87 -10.00 2.42
N ALA A 39 -9.75 -9.82 3.11
CA ALA A 39 -9.02 -8.56 3.21
C ALA A 39 -7.52 -8.88 3.20
N LEU A 40 -6.71 -8.07 2.53
CA LEU A 40 -5.25 -8.27 2.51
C LEU A 40 -4.58 -7.87 3.82
N PHE A 41 -5.17 -6.89 4.51
CA PHE A 41 -4.69 -6.40 5.79
C PHE A 41 -5.75 -6.56 6.87
N ALA A 42 -5.30 -6.81 8.10
CA ALA A 42 -6.14 -6.80 9.29
C ALA A 42 -6.53 -5.36 9.67
N LYS A 43 -7.57 -5.22 10.49
CA LYS A 43 -8.12 -3.92 10.91
C LYS A 43 -7.14 -3.06 11.71
N ASP A 44 -6.13 -3.66 12.31
CA ASP A 44 -5.08 -3.00 13.06
C ASP A 44 -3.89 -2.54 12.18
N ALA A 45 -3.94 -2.79 10.87
CA ALA A 45 -2.92 -2.32 9.92
C ALA A 45 -2.96 -0.80 9.66
N GLY A 46 -3.94 -0.09 10.24
CA GLY A 46 -4.04 1.36 10.12
C GLY A 46 -4.77 1.85 8.86
N PHE A 47 -5.43 0.96 8.13
CA PHE A 47 -6.33 1.30 7.03
C PHE A 47 -7.79 1.34 7.53
N ASP A 48 -8.54 2.35 7.11
CA ASP A 48 -9.96 2.52 7.49
C ASP A 48 -10.93 1.70 6.62
N PHE A 49 -10.39 0.83 5.75
CA PHE A 49 -11.18 -0.01 4.84
C PHE A 49 -10.56 -1.40 4.66
N GLU A 50 -11.37 -2.31 4.14
CA GLU A 50 -10.97 -3.65 3.75
C GLU A 50 -11.01 -3.78 2.22
N ALA A 51 -9.94 -4.32 1.63
CA ALA A 51 -9.88 -4.63 0.22
C ALA A 51 -9.18 -5.98 -0.02
N LYS A 52 -9.61 -6.66 -1.08
CA LYS A 52 -9.05 -7.94 -1.53
C LYS A 52 -7.87 -7.79 -2.49
N ARG A 53 -7.51 -6.54 -2.80
CA ARG A 53 -6.55 -6.15 -3.83
C ARG A 53 -5.62 -5.09 -3.23
N PHE A 54 -4.39 -5.06 -3.70
CA PHE A 54 -3.34 -4.17 -3.27
C PHE A 54 -3.60 -2.74 -3.71
N LYS A 55 -4.11 -2.53 -4.93
CA LYS A 55 -4.30 -1.20 -5.51
C LYS A 55 -5.02 -0.21 -4.58
N PRO A 56 -6.17 -0.53 -3.94
CA PRO A 56 -6.82 0.37 -2.99
C PRO A 56 -5.91 0.85 -1.85
N TYR A 57 -5.12 -0.06 -1.26
CA TYR A 57 -4.18 0.27 -0.20
C TYR A 57 -3.01 1.14 -0.68
N VAL A 58 -2.53 0.94 -1.92
CA VAL A 58 -1.50 1.82 -2.49
C VAL A 58 -2.02 3.23 -2.71
N LEU A 59 -3.28 3.38 -3.16
CA LEU A 59 -3.89 4.70 -3.36
C LEU A 59 -4.10 5.44 -2.04
N ASP A 60 -4.44 4.72 -0.97
CA ASP A 60 -4.55 5.27 0.38
C ASP A 60 -3.21 5.84 0.87
N VAL A 61 -2.11 5.07 0.74
CA VAL A 61 -0.77 5.56 1.10
C VAL A 61 -0.32 6.72 0.21
N ALA A 62 -0.70 6.73 -1.08
CA ALA A 62 -0.42 7.85 -1.96
C ALA A 62 -1.12 9.13 -1.51
N ALA A 63 -2.38 9.04 -1.05
CA ALA A 63 -3.11 10.17 -0.48
C ALA A 63 -2.46 10.66 0.82
N ASP A 64 -1.97 9.75 1.67
CA ASP A 64 -1.23 10.11 2.88
C ASP A 64 0.06 10.89 2.55
N VAL A 65 0.82 10.46 1.52
CA VAL A 65 2.04 11.15 1.05
C VAL A 65 1.72 12.53 0.46
N GLU A 66 0.62 12.64 -0.28
CA GLU A 66 0.13 13.92 -0.80
C GLU A 66 -0.23 14.89 0.33
N SER A 67 -0.93 14.42 1.37
CA SER A 67 -1.23 15.23 2.56
C SER A 67 0.04 15.70 3.28
N LEU A 68 1.03 14.82 3.45
CA LEU A 68 2.34 15.20 4.02
C LEU A 68 3.07 16.27 3.22
N SER A 69 2.86 16.31 1.90
CA SER A 69 3.48 17.29 1.01
C SER A 69 2.77 18.65 1.06
N ASN A 70 1.43 18.64 1.15
CA ASN A 70 0.61 19.85 1.03
C ASN A 70 0.30 20.51 2.38
N ASP A 71 0.06 19.71 3.43
CA ASP A 71 -0.44 20.19 4.72
C ASP A 71 0.67 20.44 5.75
N GLY A 72 1.92 20.15 5.36
CA GLY A 72 3.07 20.15 6.25
C GLY A 72 3.31 18.78 6.89
N MET A 73 4.58 18.55 7.22
CA MET A 73 5.07 17.25 7.67
C MET A 73 4.86 17.10 9.18
N ASP A 74 3.79 16.42 9.56
CA ASP A 74 3.52 16.00 10.94
C ASP A 74 4.18 14.64 11.23
N GLU A 75 4.84 14.52 12.39
CA GLU A 75 5.60 13.31 12.74
C GLU A 75 4.70 12.08 12.90
N GLU A 76 3.49 12.26 13.46
CA GLU A 76 2.54 11.16 13.63
C GLU A 76 1.98 10.70 12.28
N LYS A 77 1.61 11.65 11.41
CA LYS A 77 1.20 11.36 10.02
C LYS A 77 2.32 10.63 9.28
N LEU A 78 3.55 11.14 9.34
CA LEU A 78 4.70 10.53 8.67
C LEU A 78 4.91 9.09 9.14
N LYS A 79 4.88 8.86 10.47
CA LYS A 79 5.02 7.53 11.04
C LYS A 79 3.92 6.58 10.53
N LYS A 80 2.66 7.03 10.51
CA LYS A 80 1.53 6.24 9.98
C LYS A 80 1.73 5.90 8.51
N THR A 81 2.08 6.86 7.67
CA THR A 81 2.34 6.67 6.23
C THR A 81 3.47 5.67 5.98
N VAL A 82 4.58 5.81 6.71
CA VAL A 82 5.73 4.91 6.58
C VAL A 82 5.38 3.48 7.01
N ILE A 83 4.61 3.30 8.09
CA ILE A 83 4.16 1.97 8.54
C ILE A 83 3.26 1.31 7.49
N LYS A 84 2.27 2.03 6.96
CA LYS A 84 1.40 1.49 5.89
C LYS A 84 2.20 1.11 4.64
N LEU A 85 3.15 1.95 4.22
CA LEU A 85 4.04 1.68 3.09
C LEU A 85 4.93 0.46 3.33
N GLN A 86 5.48 0.32 4.55
CA GLN A 86 6.27 -0.84 4.95
C GLN A 86 5.44 -2.13 4.88
N GLN A 87 4.22 -2.12 5.41
CA GLN A 87 3.32 -3.27 5.37
C GLN A 87 2.98 -3.68 3.94
N LEU A 88 2.75 -2.72 3.04
CA LEU A 88 2.58 -2.97 1.61
C LEU A 88 3.81 -3.65 1.00
N LEU A 89 5.00 -3.11 1.23
CA LEU A 89 6.25 -3.68 0.72
C LEU A 89 6.49 -5.09 1.24
N GLN A 90 6.24 -5.34 2.53
CA GLN A 90 6.38 -6.65 3.16
C GLN A 90 5.42 -7.68 2.56
N LEU A 91 4.14 -7.32 2.42
CA LEU A 91 3.16 -8.22 1.84
C LEU A 91 3.46 -8.47 0.36
N LEU A 92 3.78 -7.45 -0.44
CA LEU A 92 4.17 -7.61 -1.84
C LEU A 92 5.40 -8.51 -2.01
N ALA A 93 6.33 -8.48 -1.05
CA ALA A 93 7.49 -9.37 -1.07
C ALA A 93 7.12 -10.86 -0.93
N THR A 94 5.97 -11.20 -0.32
CA THR A 94 5.48 -12.59 -0.24
C THR A 94 4.84 -13.07 -1.55
N PHE A 95 4.60 -12.16 -2.51
CA PHE A 95 4.03 -12.46 -3.83
C PHE A 95 5.08 -12.56 -4.94
N LYS A 96 6.38 -12.45 -4.60
CA LYS A 96 7.50 -12.60 -5.54
C LYS A 96 7.68 -14.05 -5.98
#